data_AF-A0A8C9Y0Z0-F1
#
_entry.id   AF-A0A8C9Y0Z0-F1
#
_cell.length_a   1.000
_cell.length_b   1.000
_cell.length_c   1.000
_cell.angle_alpha   90.00
_cell.angle_beta   90.00
_cell.angle_gamma   90.00
#
_symmetry.space_group_name_H-M   'P 1'
#
loop_
_entity.id
_entity.type
_entity.pdbx_description
1 polymer ?
#
loop_
_entity_poly.entity_id
_entity_poly.type
_entity_poly.pdbx_seq_one_letter_code
_entity_poly.pdbx_strand_id
1 'polypeptide(L)'
;MSKDTFPFTSSSLRSLRLEQELQEWEDARQALAHRRAMTRAPLPRVRAPPPQVRCRDTAVHNTFMWGDMKGVYAVLKDPAMVNALMETVHEEMLWAPEMGMWTLSSKVKQTSALRLAASRGHTGCVEELLFRGAEVNADPGGNTALHDACMGGHAACVQLLLSHGADPDLLAADGSAPLHLCTSAQSLQCAELLIDGGAEVSVRMRESRLTPLHVAARRGLEEHVELFLSHGADVSATNQEGETPLNAACSGAERGQIQQLRQLPHQ
;
A
#
# COMPACT_ATOMS: atom_id res chain seq x y z
N MET A 1 64.23 -21.11 -58.22
CA MET A 1 64.42 -20.55 -56.86
C MET A 1 63.86 -19.15 -56.86
N SER A 2 62.60 -19.03 -56.44
CA SER A 2 61.83 -17.78 -56.37
C SER A 2 62.44 -16.88 -55.28
N LYS A 3 62.88 -15.68 -55.67
CA LYS A 3 63.24 -14.60 -54.74
C LYS A 3 62.05 -13.65 -54.67
N ASP A 4 61.17 -13.89 -53.71
CA ASP A 4 60.08 -12.97 -53.41
C ASP A 4 60.65 -11.77 -52.66
N THR A 5 60.85 -10.67 -53.38
CA THR A 5 61.23 -9.37 -52.83
C THR A 5 59.97 -8.67 -52.34
N PHE A 6 59.75 -8.65 -51.02
CA PHE A 6 58.63 -7.92 -50.42
C PHE A 6 58.82 -6.40 -50.59
N PRO A 7 57.87 -5.66 -51.21
CA PRO A 7 57.96 -4.22 -51.33
C PRO A 7 57.31 -3.57 -50.10
N PHE A 8 58.12 -3.12 -49.14
CA PHE A 8 57.63 -2.22 -48.11
C PHE A 8 57.35 -0.84 -48.74
N THR A 9 56.09 -0.58 -49.06
CA THR A 9 55.67 0.75 -49.52
C THR A 9 55.60 1.73 -48.34
N SER A 10 55.75 3.04 -48.59
CA SER A 10 55.64 4.10 -47.56
C SER A 10 54.33 4.02 -46.74
N SER A 11 53.25 3.50 -47.35
CA SER A 11 51.98 3.22 -46.68
C SER A 11 52.07 2.06 -45.68
N SER A 12 52.83 1.01 -45.99
CA SER A 12 53.03 -0.17 -45.12
C SER A 12 53.90 0.14 -43.90
N LEU A 13 54.87 1.04 -44.03
CA LEU A 13 55.66 1.51 -42.88
C LEU A 13 54.86 2.46 -41.97
N ARG A 14 53.92 3.23 -42.53
CA ARG A 14 52.99 4.06 -41.73
C ARG A 14 51.95 3.21 -40.99
N SER A 15 51.44 2.14 -41.62
CA SER A 15 50.52 1.22 -40.95
C SER A 15 51.19 0.44 -39.83
N LEU A 16 52.41 -0.07 -40.05
CA LEU A 16 53.21 -0.72 -39.01
C LEU A 16 53.53 0.21 -37.84
N ARG A 17 53.81 1.49 -38.13
CA ARG A 17 54.04 2.49 -37.08
C ARG A 17 52.78 2.79 -36.26
N LEU A 18 51.62 2.87 -36.93
CA LEU A 18 50.32 3.05 -36.26
C LEU A 18 49.95 1.83 -35.41
N GLU A 19 50.22 0.61 -35.88
CA GLU A 19 50.01 -0.62 -35.13
C GLU A 19 50.92 -0.67 -33.89
N GLN A 20 52.17 -0.22 -34.03
CA GLN A 20 53.10 -0.14 -32.90
C GLN A 20 52.67 0.91 -31.87
N GLU A 21 52.23 2.09 -32.31
CA GLU A 21 51.70 3.14 -31.41
C GLU A 21 50.40 2.69 -30.72
N LEU A 22 49.55 1.92 -31.40
CA LEU A 22 48.35 1.33 -30.81
C LEU A 22 48.71 0.30 -29.73
N GLN A 23 49.68 -0.57 -30.01
CA GLN A 23 50.14 -1.58 -29.07
C GLN A 23 50.76 -0.94 -27.82
N GLU A 24 51.63 0.06 -28.00
CA GLU A 24 52.23 0.81 -26.90
C GLU A 24 51.17 1.54 -26.05
N TRP A 25 50.13 2.06 -26.69
CA TRP A 25 49.02 2.69 -25.99
C TRP A 25 48.15 1.69 -25.23
N GLU A 26 47.93 0.49 -25.77
CA GLU A 26 47.21 -0.60 -25.09
C GLU A 26 47.99 -1.09 -23.87
N ASP A 27 49.30 -1.29 -24.01
CA ASP A 27 50.19 -1.71 -22.93
C ASP A 27 50.28 -0.65 -21.83
N ALA A 28 50.39 0.64 -22.19
CA ALA A 28 50.37 1.75 -21.24
C ALA A 28 49.03 1.84 -20.48
N ARG A 29 47.91 1.60 -21.18
CA ARG A 29 46.57 1.54 -20.59
C ARG A 29 46.42 0.36 -19.64
N GLN A 30 46.91 -0.82 -20.00
CA GLN A 30 46.90 -2.02 -19.15
C GLN A 30 47.79 -1.84 -17.92
N ALA A 31 48.98 -1.25 -18.07
CA ALA A 31 49.89 -0.93 -16.97
C ALA A 31 49.28 0.10 -16.00
N LEU A 32 48.56 1.11 -16.51
CA LEU A 32 47.80 2.05 -15.69
C LEU A 32 46.63 1.38 -14.97
N ALA A 33 45.93 0.45 -15.62
CA ALA A 33 44.85 -0.33 -15.01
C ALA A 33 45.40 -1.25 -13.90
N HIS A 34 46.52 -1.91 -14.13
CA HIS A 34 47.20 -2.76 -13.17
C HIS A 34 47.73 -1.96 -11.97
N ARG A 35 48.36 -0.79 -12.20
CA ARG A 35 48.75 0.13 -11.12
C ARG A 35 47.55 0.64 -10.32
N ARG A 36 46.43 0.97 -10.98
CA ARG A 36 45.17 1.38 -10.32
C ARG A 36 44.50 0.25 -9.55
N ALA A 37 44.69 -1.01 -9.97
CA ALA A 37 44.22 -2.20 -9.26
C ALA A 37 45.06 -2.46 -8.01
N MET A 38 46.38 -2.24 -8.06
CA MET A 38 47.27 -2.42 -6.91
C MET A 38 47.23 -1.28 -5.88
N THR A 39 46.83 -0.06 -6.26
CA THR A 39 46.76 1.09 -5.35
C THR A 39 45.34 1.41 -4.83
N ARG A 40 44.28 0.76 -5.34
CA ARG A 40 42.92 0.93 -4.79
C ARG A 40 42.66 -0.09 -3.69
N ALA A 41 42.42 0.39 -2.47
CA ALA A 41 41.58 -0.34 -1.54
C ALA A 41 40.20 -0.61 -2.21
N PRO A 42 39.56 -1.77 -1.98
CA PRO A 42 38.31 -2.10 -2.64
C PRO A 42 37.19 -1.20 -2.09
N LEU A 43 36.88 -0.13 -2.82
CA LEU A 43 35.59 0.54 -2.69
C LEU A 43 34.57 -0.26 -3.51
N PRO A 44 33.43 -0.68 -2.93
CA PRO A 44 32.42 -1.40 -3.68
C PRO A 44 31.94 -0.51 -4.83
N ARG A 45 32.11 -1.01 -6.06
CA ARG A 45 31.58 -0.37 -7.27
C ARG A 45 30.08 -0.65 -7.34
N VAL A 46 29.30 0.22 -6.71
CA VAL A 46 27.87 0.33 -7.00
C VAL A 46 27.74 0.92 -8.40
N ARG A 47 27.43 0.07 -9.39
CA ARG A 47 26.96 0.49 -10.70
C ARG A 47 25.44 0.63 -10.56
N ALA A 48 24.92 1.83 -10.79
CA ALA A 48 23.48 2.08 -10.67
C ALA A 48 22.69 1.12 -11.60
N PRO A 49 21.60 0.50 -11.12
CA PRO A 49 20.70 -0.28 -11.97
C PRO A 49 20.01 0.64 -13.02
N PRO A 50 19.50 0.08 -14.14
CA PRO A 50 18.77 0.83 -15.17
C PRO A 50 17.54 1.56 -14.57
N PRO A 51 17.03 2.62 -15.21
CA PRO A 51 16.00 3.48 -14.62
C PRO A 51 14.83 2.63 -14.17
N GLN A 52 14.54 2.70 -12.87
CA GLN A 52 13.34 2.11 -12.31
C GLN A 52 12.17 2.78 -13.01
N VAL A 53 11.36 2.00 -13.73
CA VAL A 53 10.00 2.43 -14.09
C VAL A 53 9.23 2.47 -12.77
N ARG A 54 9.40 3.58 -12.05
CA ARG A 54 8.56 3.92 -10.91
C ARG A 54 7.34 4.61 -11.46
N CYS A 55 6.23 3.90 -11.59
CA CYS A 55 4.95 4.60 -11.56
C CYS A 55 4.56 4.81 -10.09
N ARG A 56 5.15 5.83 -9.46
CA ARG A 56 4.35 6.69 -8.58
C ARG A 56 3.97 7.87 -9.43
N ASP A 57 3.13 7.61 -10.43
CA ASP A 57 2.64 8.69 -11.23
C ASP A 57 1.74 9.55 -10.33
N THR A 58 2.21 10.74 -9.99
CA THR A 58 1.45 11.71 -9.20
C THR A 58 0.15 12.05 -9.91
N ALA A 59 0.10 11.96 -11.24
CA ALA A 59 -1.13 12.09 -11.99
C ALA A 59 -2.14 11.02 -11.57
N VAL A 60 -1.71 9.76 -11.45
CA VAL A 60 -2.57 8.66 -11.02
C VAL A 60 -3.05 8.87 -9.57
N HIS A 61 -2.14 9.19 -8.64
CA HIS A 61 -2.53 9.53 -7.28
C HIS A 61 -3.54 10.70 -7.22
N ASN A 62 -3.30 11.75 -8.00
CA ASN A 62 -4.19 12.91 -8.07
C ASN A 62 -5.54 12.57 -8.70
N THR A 63 -5.59 11.69 -9.71
CA THR A 63 -6.85 11.24 -10.32
C THR A 63 -7.75 10.50 -9.33
N PHE A 64 -7.17 9.64 -8.49
CA PHE A 64 -7.90 8.98 -7.40
C PHE A 64 -8.21 9.91 -6.23
N MET A 65 -7.42 10.97 -6.01
CA MET A 65 -7.68 11.94 -4.93
C MET A 65 -8.77 12.96 -5.29
N TRP A 66 -8.95 13.26 -6.57
CA TRP A 66 -9.96 14.19 -7.06
C TRP A 66 -11.19 13.51 -7.67
N GLY A 67 -11.17 12.18 -7.82
CA GLY A 67 -12.29 11.42 -8.38
C GLY A 67 -12.57 11.69 -9.84
N ASP A 68 -11.55 12.10 -10.62
CA ASP A 68 -11.72 12.36 -12.05
C ASP A 68 -11.84 11.04 -12.82
N MET A 69 -13.09 10.61 -13.01
CA MET A 69 -13.41 9.38 -13.74
C MET A 69 -12.82 9.36 -15.17
N LYS A 70 -12.71 10.51 -15.86
CA LYS A 70 -12.12 10.53 -17.21
C LYS A 70 -10.63 10.27 -17.16
N GLY A 71 -9.93 10.85 -16.19
CA GLY A 71 -8.53 10.58 -15.90
C GLY A 71 -8.30 9.12 -15.49
N VAL A 72 -9.16 8.59 -14.62
CA VAL A 72 -9.10 7.18 -14.18
C VAL A 72 -9.32 6.22 -15.35
N TYR A 73 -10.29 6.47 -16.24
CA TYR A 73 -10.47 5.66 -17.45
C TYR A 73 -9.29 5.77 -18.42
N ALA A 74 -8.68 6.94 -18.57
CA ALA A 74 -7.48 7.10 -19.40
C ALA A 74 -6.29 6.31 -18.84
N VAL A 75 -6.10 6.37 -17.52
CA VAL A 75 -5.08 5.61 -16.78
C VAL A 75 -5.35 4.11 -16.87
N LEU A 76 -6.60 3.67 -16.73
CA LEU A 76 -6.96 2.25 -16.77
C LEU A 76 -7.07 1.69 -18.20
N LYS A 77 -6.99 2.52 -19.23
CA LYS A 77 -6.98 2.07 -20.64
C LYS A 77 -5.59 1.58 -21.09
N ASP A 78 -4.52 2.06 -20.46
CA ASP A 78 -3.16 1.61 -20.74
C ASP A 78 -2.83 0.38 -19.88
N PRO A 79 -2.63 -0.81 -20.48
CA PRO A 79 -2.27 -2.02 -19.74
C PRO A 79 -0.99 -1.86 -18.91
N ALA A 80 -0.03 -1.03 -19.35
CA ALA A 80 1.18 -0.77 -18.60
C ALA A 80 0.91 0.04 -17.32
N MET A 81 -0.06 0.95 -17.36
CA MET A 81 -0.44 1.80 -16.23
C MET A 81 -1.36 1.06 -15.25
N VAL A 82 -2.25 0.20 -15.75
CA VAL A 82 -3.00 -0.78 -14.93
C VAL A 82 -2.04 -1.72 -14.24
N ASN A 83 -1.05 -2.26 -14.96
CA ASN A 83 0.01 -3.06 -14.36
C ASN A 83 0.84 -2.23 -13.39
N ALA A 84 1.10 -0.95 -13.61
CA ALA A 84 1.84 -0.15 -12.63
C ALA A 84 1.00 0.27 -11.40
N LEU A 85 -0.32 0.22 -11.53
CA LEU A 85 -1.30 0.36 -10.44
C LEU A 85 -1.47 -0.93 -9.63
N MET A 86 -1.36 -2.08 -10.30
CA MET A 86 -1.57 -3.43 -9.76
C MET A 86 -0.24 -4.10 -9.31
N GLU A 87 0.85 -3.85 -10.03
CA GLU A 87 2.23 -4.20 -9.72
C GLU A 87 2.92 -3.02 -9.04
N THR A 88 3.32 -3.19 -7.79
CA THR A 88 4.69 -2.83 -7.40
C THR A 88 5.13 -3.73 -6.26
N VAL A 89 5.82 -4.82 -6.64
CA VAL A 89 6.64 -5.62 -5.75
C VAL A 89 7.70 -4.70 -5.12
N HIS A 90 7.86 -4.72 -3.80
CA HIS A 90 9.15 -4.39 -3.22
C HIS A 90 9.94 -5.70 -3.11
N GLU A 91 10.96 -5.83 -3.94
CA GLU A 91 11.95 -6.87 -3.79
C GLU A 91 12.77 -6.55 -2.54
N GLU A 92 12.43 -7.16 -1.41
CA GLU A 92 13.40 -7.31 -0.33
C GLU A 92 14.23 -8.56 -0.60
N MET A 93 15.47 -8.27 -0.92
CA MET A 93 16.55 -9.24 -1.04
C MET A 93 16.78 -9.77 0.39
N LEU A 94 16.43 -11.04 0.66
CA LEU A 94 16.74 -11.70 1.93
C LEU A 94 17.95 -12.62 1.72
N TRP A 95 19.01 -12.41 2.51
CA TRP A 95 20.22 -13.22 2.43
C TRP A 95 19.92 -14.61 3.00
N ALA A 96 20.00 -15.64 2.17
CA ALA A 96 19.89 -17.03 2.58
C ALA A 96 21.31 -17.60 2.81
N PRO A 97 21.82 -17.62 4.07
CA PRO A 97 23.19 -18.02 4.36
C PRO A 97 23.50 -19.47 3.98
N GLU A 98 22.49 -20.33 3.89
CA GLU A 98 22.61 -21.73 3.49
C GLU A 98 22.90 -21.92 1.99
N MET A 99 22.46 -20.98 1.15
CA MET A 99 22.66 -21.02 -0.31
C MET A 99 23.61 -19.92 -0.84
N GLY A 100 24.12 -19.05 0.04
CA GLY A 100 25.05 -17.99 -0.33
C GLY A 100 24.50 -17.00 -1.36
N MET A 101 23.17 -16.87 -1.43
CA MET A 101 22.47 -16.01 -2.36
C MET A 101 21.35 -15.25 -1.67
N TRP A 102 20.95 -14.17 -2.31
CA TRP A 102 19.75 -13.47 -1.90
C TRP A 102 18.54 -14.10 -2.56
N THR A 103 17.59 -14.56 -1.75
CA THR A 103 16.32 -15.12 -2.23
C THR A 103 15.23 -14.06 -2.13
N LEU A 104 14.37 -14.00 -3.14
CA LEU A 104 13.14 -13.21 -3.09
C LEU A 104 12.17 -13.93 -2.13
N SER A 105 11.82 -13.30 -1.02
CA SER A 105 10.71 -13.75 -0.18
C SER A 105 9.58 -12.75 -0.32
N SER A 106 8.50 -13.18 -0.98
CA SER A 106 7.30 -12.38 -1.18
C SER A 106 6.55 -12.22 0.15
N LYS A 107 6.71 -11.08 0.82
CA LYS A 107 5.74 -10.61 1.81
C LYS A 107 5.01 -9.39 1.27
N VAL A 108 3.71 -9.57 1.15
CA VAL A 108 2.75 -8.87 0.30
C VAL A 108 2.65 -7.38 0.64
N LYS A 109 2.75 -6.51 -0.36
CA LYS A 109 2.27 -5.12 -0.29
C LYS A 109 1.68 -4.72 -1.65
N GLN A 110 0.41 -5.02 -1.87
CA GLN A 110 -0.38 -4.56 -3.01
C GLN A 110 -1.67 -3.85 -2.57
N THR A 111 -2.19 -2.96 -3.42
CA THR A 111 -3.46 -2.20 -3.36
C THR A 111 -3.50 -0.87 -2.58
N SER A 112 -2.70 0.11 -3.00
CA SER A 112 -2.90 1.52 -2.61
C SER A 112 -4.11 2.15 -3.31
N ALA A 113 -4.35 1.84 -4.59
CA ALA A 113 -5.36 2.52 -5.40
C ALA A 113 -6.80 2.20 -4.98
N LEU A 114 -7.13 0.92 -4.75
CA LEU A 114 -8.45 0.50 -4.28
C LEU A 114 -8.79 1.13 -2.93
N ARG A 115 -7.81 1.11 -2.01
CA ARG A 115 -7.92 1.71 -0.68
C ARG A 115 -8.11 3.23 -0.74
N LEU A 116 -7.33 3.93 -1.57
CA LEU A 116 -7.46 5.38 -1.77
C LEU A 116 -8.82 5.74 -2.35
N ALA A 117 -9.30 5.03 -3.37
CA ALA A 117 -10.62 5.24 -3.96
C ALA A 117 -11.73 5.02 -2.92
N ALA A 118 -11.64 3.94 -2.14
CA ALA A 118 -12.58 3.60 -1.08
C ALA A 118 -12.58 4.66 0.05
N SER A 119 -11.42 5.16 0.47
CA SER A 119 -11.28 6.20 1.51
C SER A 119 -11.96 7.53 1.14
N ARG A 120 -12.09 7.79 -0.17
CA ARG A 120 -12.69 9.01 -0.72
C ARG A 120 -14.13 8.83 -1.20
N GLY A 121 -14.64 7.60 -1.20
CA GLY A 121 -16.00 7.30 -1.65
C GLY A 121 -16.16 7.31 -3.17
N HIS A 122 -15.09 7.13 -3.94
CA HIS A 122 -15.14 7.13 -5.39
C HIS A 122 -15.61 5.77 -5.91
N THR A 123 -16.92 5.55 -5.86
CA THR A 123 -17.59 4.28 -6.21
C THR A 123 -17.22 3.78 -7.61
N GLY A 124 -17.26 4.63 -8.63
CA GLY A 124 -16.93 4.22 -10.01
C GLY A 124 -15.47 3.82 -10.19
N CYS A 125 -14.56 4.39 -9.39
CA CYS A 125 -13.15 3.97 -9.39
C CYS A 125 -12.99 2.59 -8.73
N VAL A 126 -13.71 2.36 -7.62
CA VAL A 126 -13.71 1.08 -6.91
C VAL A 126 -14.27 -0.03 -7.81
N GLU A 127 -15.41 0.22 -8.46
CA GLU A 127 -16.06 -0.73 -9.37
C GLU A 127 -15.14 -1.16 -10.52
N GLU A 128 -14.51 -0.20 -11.21
CA GLU A 128 -13.60 -0.53 -12.31
C GLU A 128 -12.35 -1.28 -11.81
N LEU A 129 -11.76 -0.89 -10.68
CA LEU A 129 -10.61 -1.60 -10.11
C LEU A 129 -10.95 -3.05 -9.74
N LEU A 130 -12.14 -3.29 -9.17
CA LEU A 130 -12.63 -4.63 -8.86
C LEU A 130 -12.88 -5.45 -10.14
N PHE A 131 -13.46 -4.83 -11.18
CA PHE A 131 -13.66 -5.48 -12.47
C PHE A 131 -12.33 -5.91 -13.13
N ARG A 132 -11.26 -5.14 -12.92
CA ARG A 132 -9.90 -5.46 -13.41
C ARG A 132 -9.16 -6.50 -12.55
N GLY A 133 -9.78 -7.03 -11.50
CA GLY A 133 -9.21 -8.09 -10.66
C GLY A 133 -8.35 -7.57 -9.50
N ALA A 134 -8.60 -6.37 -9.00
CA ALA A 134 -7.98 -5.92 -7.75
C ALA A 134 -8.36 -6.85 -6.58
N GLU A 135 -7.37 -7.22 -5.77
CA GLU A 135 -7.60 -8.02 -4.57
C GLU A 135 -8.41 -7.21 -3.54
N VAL A 136 -9.60 -7.71 -3.20
CA VAL A 136 -10.55 -7.00 -2.33
C VAL A 136 -10.09 -6.98 -0.87
N ASN A 137 -9.49 -8.08 -0.43
CA ASN A 137 -9.05 -8.31 0.95
C ASN A 137 -7.57 -7.98 1.17
N ALA A 138 -6.93 -7.28 0.22
CA ALA A 138 -5.53 -6.91 0.36
C ALA A 138 -5.34 -5.85 1.48
N ASP A 139 -4.34 -6.08 2.33
CA ASP A 139 -4.02 -5.32 3.53
C ASP A 139 -2.57 -4.75 3.51
N PRO A 140 -2.15 -3.98 2.49
CA PRO A 140 -0.75 -3.58 2.29
C PRO A 140 -0.14 -2.73 3.43
N GLY A 141 -0.99 -2.12 4.26
CA GLY A 141 -0.62 -1.39 5.48
C GLY A 141 -1.35 -1.90 6.71
N GLY A 142 -1.89 -3.12 6.64
CA GLY A 142 -2.76 -3.74 7.62
C GLY A 142 -4.19 -3.19 7.68
N ASN A 143 -4.60 -2.31 6.76
CA ASN A 143 -6.01 -1.95 6.58
C ASN A 143 -6.44 -2.34 5.16
N THR A 144 -7.63 -2.91 5.03
CA THR A 144 -8.25 -3.19 3.71
C THR A 144 -9.05 -2.01 3.18
N ALA A 145 -9.47 -2.09 1.91
CA ALA A 145 -10.35 -1.07 1.32
C ALA A 145 -11.69 -0.94 2.07
N LEU A 146 -12.20 -2.05 2.63
CA LEU A 146 -13.41 -2.07 3.44
C LEU A 146 -13.26 -1.21 4.70
N HIS A 147 -12.13 -1.31 5.41
CA HIS A 147 -11.84 -0.50 6.58
C HIS A 147 -11.86 1.01 6.27
N ASP A 148 -11.17 1.41 5.21
CA ASP A 148 -11.09 2.82 4.79
C ASP A 148 -12.46 3.35 4.34
N ALA A 149 -13.28 2.53 3.66
CA ALA A 149 -14.65 2.90 3.28
C ALA A 149 -15.55 3.09 4.51
N CYS A 150 -15.44 2.22 5.52
CA CYS A 150 -16.22 2.29 6.75
C CYS A 150 -15.84 3.52 7.59
N MET A 151 -14.54 3.80 7.70
CA MET A 151 -14.02 5.00 8.38
C MET A 151 -14.50 6.29 7.70
N GLY A 152 -14.60 6.29 6.37
CA GLY A 152 -15.12 7.40 5.58
C GLY A 152 -16.64 7.51 5.50
N GLY A 153 -17.40 6.51 5.96
CA GLY A 153 -18.87 6.48 5.85
C GLY A 153 -19.38 6.27 4.41
N HIS A 154 -18.58 5.64 3.54
CA HIS A 154 -18.91 5.49 2.12
C HIS A 154 -19.70 4.22 1.84
N ALA A 155 -20.99 4.21 2.17
CA ALA A 155 -21.87 3.02 2.09
C ALA A 155 -21.88 2.36 0.70
N ALA A 156 -21.92 3.14 -0.38
CA ALA A 156 -21.89 2.59 -1.74
C ALA A 156 -20.57 1.87 -2.07
N CYS A 157 -19.44 2.31 -1.52
CA CYS A 157 -18.17 1.59 -1.67
C CYS A 157 -18.18 0.29 -0.84
N VAL A 158 -18.74 0.32 0.38
CA VAL A 158 -18.89 -0.86 1.24
C VAL A 158 -19.74 -1.94 0.53
N GLN A 159 -20.88 -1.54 -0.05
CA GLN A 159 -21.75 -2.45 -0.79
C GLN A 159 -21.02 -3.14 -1.96
N LEU A 160 -20.25 -2.39 -2.75
CA LEU A 160 -19.46 -2.93 -3.86
C LEU A 160 -18.36 -3.87 -3.38
N LEU A 161 -17.67 -3.53 -2.29
CA LEU A 161 -16.62 -4.39 -1.75
C LEU A 161 -17.19 -5.71 -1.23
N LEU A 162 -18.30 -5.67 -0.50
CA LEU A 162 -18.99 -6.86 -0.01
C LEU A 162 -19.53 -7.74 -1.14
N SER A 163 -20.11 -7.15 -2.19
CA SER A 163 -20.61 -7.92 -3.35
C SER A 163 -19.49 -8.64 -4.13
N HIS A 164 -18.26 -8.12 -4.06
CA HIS A 164 -17.06 -8.73 -4.62
C HIS A 164 -16.31 -9.66 -3.64
N GLY A 165 -16.92 -10.02 -2.51
CA GLY A 165 -16.37 -11.01 -1.57
C GLY A 165 -15.37 -10.44 -0.55
N ALA A 166 -15.49 -9.16 -0.21
CA ALA A 166 -14.78 -8.62 0.94
C ALA A 166 -15.17 -9.36 2.23
N ASP A 167 -14.19 -9.71 3.04
CA ASP A 167 -14.41 -10.30 4.36
C ASP A 167 -14.77 -9.20 5.37
N PRO A 168 -15.99 -9.22 5.95
CA PRO A 168 -16.44 -8.19 6.87
C PRO A 168 -15.82 -8.29 8.28
N ASP A 169 -15.19 -9.41 8.64
CA ASP A 169 -14.61 -9.64 9.97
C ASP A 169 -13.08 -9.57 9.97
N LEU A 170 -12.47 -9.33 8.80
CA LEU A 170 -11.03 -9.22 8.66
C LEU A 170 -10.50 -8.08 9.54
N LEU A 171 -9.54 -8.38 10.40
CA LEU A 171 -9.00 -7.42 11.36
C LEU A 171 -7.92 -6.54 10.74
N ALA A 172 -8.00 -5.24 11.05
CA ALA A 172 -6.98 -4.26 10.72
C ALA A 172 -5.69 -4.43 11.56
N ALA A 173 -4.67 -3.61 11.26
CA ALA A 173 -3.36 -3.61 11.93
C ALA A 173 -3.47 -3.37 13.45
N ASP A 174 -4.42 -2.53 13.85
CA ASP A 174 -4.75 -2.23 15.25
C ASP A 174 -5.64 -3.31 15.90
N GLY A 175 -5.99 -4.34 15.14
CA GLY A 175 -6.90 -5.40 15.54
C GLY A 175 -8.36 -4.97 15.54
N SER A 176 -8.73 -3.86 14.90
CA SER A 176 -10.12 -3.44 14.74
C SER A 176 -10.79 -4.16 13.57
N ALA A 177 -12.03 -4.60 13.74
CA ALA A 177 -12.87 -5.04 12.62
C ALA A 177 -13.53 -3.83 11.92
N PRO A 178 -13.97 -3.95 10.65
CA PRO A 178 -14.64 -2.88 9.91
C PRO A 178 -15.79 -2.21 10.68
N LEU A 179 -16.61 -2.99 11.38
CA LEU A 179 -17.70 -2.50 12.23
C LEU A 179 -17.24 -1.53 13.33
N HIS A 180 -16.03 -1.71 13.88
CA HIS A 180 -15.49 -0.80 14.89
C HIS A 180 -15.13 0.57 14.33
N LEU A 181 -14.88 0.66 13.02
CA LEU A 181 -14.49 1.90 12.35
C LEU A 181 -15.69 2.77 11.94
N CYS A 182 -16.92 2.25 12.07
CA CYS A 182 -18.16 2.98 11.89
C CYS A 182 -18.41 3.95 13.07
N THR A 183 -17.59 5.00 13.18
CA THR A 183 -17.60 5.93 14.32
C THR A 183 -18.30 7.26 14.06
N SER A 184 -19.04 7.40 12.96
CA SER A 184 -19.72 8.63 12.57
C SER A 184 -21.17 8.36 12.17
N ALA A 185 -22.05 9.36 12.28
CA ALA A 185 -23.45 9.24 11.83
C ALA A 185 -23.56 8.82 10.35
N GLN A 186 -22.63 9.27 9.50
CA GLN A 186 -22.59 8.92 8.07
C GLN A 186 -22.25 7.45 7.83
N SER A 187 -21.62 6.78 8.80
CA SER A 187 -21.28 5.36 8.72
C SER A 187 -22.38 4.42 9.20
N LEU A 188 -23.58 4.91 9.56
CA LEU A 188 -24.71 4.06 9.97
C LEU A 188 -25.09 3.07 8.86
N GLN A 189 -25.27 3.57 7.64
CA GLN A 189 -25.56 2.73 6.47
C GLN A 189 -24.43 1.73 6.18
N CYS A 190 -23.17 2.08 6.46
CA CYS A 190 -22.06 1.13 6.36
C CYS A 190 -22.21 -0.01 7.38
N ALA A 191 -22.59 0.32 8.63
CA ALA A 191 -22.79 -0.68 9.67
C ALA A 191 -23.96 -1.62 9.33
N GLU A 192 -25.08 -1.09 8.82
CA GLU A 192 -26.21 -1.89 8.31
C GLU A 192 -25.74 -2.86 7.22
N LEU A 193 -25.03 -2.35 6.20
CA LEU A 193 -24.53 -3.18 5.10
C LEU A 193 -23.53 -4.26 5.56
N LEU A 194 -22.69 -3.97 6.55
CA LEU A 194 -21.76 -4.95 7.12
C LEU A 194 -22.51 -6.06 7.84
N ILE A 195 -23.51 -5.71 8.67
CA ILE A 195 -24.32 -6.69 9.39
C ILE A 195 -25.12 -7.55 8.42
N ASP A 196 -25.74 -6.95 7.40
CA ASP A 196 -26.42 -7.67 6.31
C ASP A 196 -25.45 -8.56 5.51
N GLY A 197 -24.18 -8.14 5.41
CA GLY A 197 -23.07 -8.89 4.84
C GLY A 197 -22.56 -10.03 5.72
N GLY A 198 -23.13 -10.24 6.91
CA GLY A 198 -22.78 -11.32 7.83
C GLY A 198 -21.67 -10.98 8.84
N ALA A 199 -21.33 -9.69 9.02
CA ALA A 199 -20.35 -9.26 10.02
C ALA A 199 -20.77 -9.67 11.44
N GLU A 200 -19.83 -10.13 12.25
CA GLU A 200 -20.10 -10.44 13.64
C GLU A 200 -20.20 -9.13 14.48
N VAL A 201 -21.36 -8.91 15.08
CA VAL A 201 -21.66 -7.68 15.84
C VAL A 201 -20.89 -7.59 17.16
N SER A 202 -20.50 -8.74 17.72
CA SER A 202 -19.79 -8.89 18.99
C SER A 202 -18.27 -9.10 18.86
N VAL A 203 -17.68 -8.85 17.67
CA VAL A 203 -16.24 -8.99 17.47
C VAL A 203 -15.48 -8.14 18.48
N ARG A 204 -14.42 -8.71 19.03
CA ARG A 204 -13.55 -8.02 19.98
C ARG A 204 -12.28 -7.57 19.27
N MET A 205 -11.90 -6.31 19.48
CA MET A 205 -10.59 -5.82 19.07
C MET A 205 -9.48 -6.67 19.71
N ARG A 206 -8.38 -6.91 18.97
CA ARG A 206 -7.29 -7.76 19.45
C ARG A 206 -6.65 -7.25 20.74
N GLU A 207 -6.30 -5.97 20.79
CA GLU A 207 -5.56 -5.38 21.91
C GLU A 207 -6.48 -5.04 23.08
N SER A 208 -7.47 -4.17 22.84
CA SER A 208 -8.31 -3.58 23.88
C SER A 208 -9.54 -4.43 24.27
N ARG A 209 -9.85 -5.48 23.50
CA ARG A 209 -11.08 -6.28 23.59
C ARG A 209 -12.37 -5.45 23.57
N LEU A 210 -12.33 -4.26 22.99
CA LEU A 210 -13.53 -3.45 22.76
C LEU A 210 -14.41 -4.14 21.72
N THR A 211 -15.72 -4.04 21.89
CA THR A 211 -16.72 -4.43 20.87
C THR A 211 -17.20 -3.19 20.11
N PRO A 212 -17.84 -3.33 18.94
CA PRO A 212 -18.43 -2.20 18.22
C PRO A 212 -19.39 -1.39 19.10
N LEU A 213 -20.14 -2.08 19.97
CA LEU A 213 -21.04 -1.47 20.95
C LEU A 213 -20.30 -0.56 21.95
N HIS A 214 -19.12 -0.94 22.45
CA HIS A 214 -18.32 -0.06 23.31
C HIS A 214 -17.89 1.22 22.57
N VAL A 215 -17.51 1.09 21.30
CA VAL A 215 -17.06 2.23 20.50
C VAL A 215 -18.22 3.18 20.23
N ALA A 216 -19.38 2.67 19.82
CA ALA A 216 -20.59 3.47 19.59
C ALA A 216 -21.07 4.16 20.87
N ALA A 217 -21.12 3.42 21.99
CA ALA A 217 -21.50 3.93 23.31
C ALA A 217 -20.58 5.07 23.76
N ARG A 218 -19.26 4.88 23.67
CA ARG A 218 -18.27 5.92 24.04
C ARG A 218 -18.35 7.18 23.17
N ARG A 219 -18.84 7.05 21.94
CA ARG A 219 -19.01 8.17 21.00
C ARG A 219 -20.39 8.83 21.12
N GLY A 220 -21.33 8.24 21.84
CA GLY A 220 -22.72 8.72 21.93
C GLY A 220 -23.49 8.54 20.61
N LEU A 221 -23.18 7.50 19.84
CA LEU A 221 -23.88 7.20 18.58
C LEU A 221 -25.13 6.36 18.87
N GLU A 222 -26.22 7.02 19.24
CA GLU A 222 -27.48 6.38 19.66
C GLU A 222 -28.02 5.43 18.58
N GLU A 223 -28.08 5.87 17.32
CA GLU A 223 -28.57 5.04 16.20
C GLU A 223 -27.73 3.77 15.98
N HIS A 224 -26.40 3.86 16.09
CA HIS A 224 -25.51 2.70 16.00
C HIS A 224 -25.72 1.74 17.17
N VAL A 225 -25.94 2.27 18.38
CA VAL A 225 -26.23 1.46 19.56
C VAL A 225 -27.54 0.70 19.37
N GLU A 226 -28.60 1.37 18.92
CA GLU A 226 -29.89 0.72 18.63
C GLU A 226 -29.75 -0.37 17.57
N LEU A 227 -29.01 -0.11 16.49
CA LEU A 227 -28.71 -1.08 15.44
C LEU A 227 -27.97 -2.30 16.00
N PHE A 228 -26.90 -2.11 16.76
CA PHE A 228 -26.15 -3.23 17.31
C PHE A 228 -26.98 -4.05 18.32
N LEU A 229 -27.82 -3.40 19.12
CA LEU A 229 -28.70 -4.09 20.06
C LEU A 229 -29.80 -4.89 19.37
N SER A 230 -30.39 -4.36 18.29
CA SER A 230 -31.42 -5.08 17.53
C SER A 230 -30.87 -6.33 16.85
N HIS A 231 -29.58 -6.33 16.51
CA HIS A 231 -28.85 -7.48 15.96
C HIS A 231 -28.13 -8.34 17.02
N GLY A 232 -28.46 -8.19 18.30
CA GLY A 232 -28.04 -9.12 19.35
C GLY A 232 -26.65 -8.87 19.94
N ALA A 233 -26.13 -7.64 19.88
CA ALA A 233 -24.87 -7.28 20.53
C ALA A 233 -24.90 -7.56 22.04
N ASP A 234 -23.80 -8.13 22.56
CA ASP A 234 -23.65 -8.42 23.99
C ASP A 234 -23.41 -7.13 24.80
N VAL A 235 -24.44 -6.71 25.54
CA VAL A 235 -24.41 -5.57 26.46
C VAL A 235 -23.56 -5.80 27.71
N SER A 236 -23.29 -7.06 28.04
CA SER A 236 -22.52 -7.46 29.22
C SER A 236 -21.04 -7.70 28.90
N ALA A 237 -20.65 -7.59 27.63
CA ALA A 237 -19.27 -7.76 27.21
C ALA A 237 -18.36 -6.79 27.97
N THR A 238 -17.26 -7.30 28.53
CA THR A 238 -16.25 -6.48 29.19
C THR A 238 -15.02 -6.32 28.32
N ASN A 239 -14.49 -5.10 28.24
CA ASN A 239 -13.18 -4.84 27.61
C ASN A 239 -12.01 -5.35 28.49
N GLN A 240 -10.77 -5.08 28.09
CA GLN A 240 -9.59 -5.47 28.87
C GLN A 240 -9.52 -4.84 30.28
N GLU A 241 -10.13 -3.66 30.44
CA GLU A 241 -10.16 -2.91 31.70
C GLU A 241 -11.36 -3.31 32.59
N GLY A 242 -12.20 -4.25 32.14
CA GLY A 242 -13.40 -4.68 32.85
C GLY A 242 -14.58 -3.71 32.70
N GLU A 243 -14.48 -2.71 31.82
CA GLU A 243 -15.57 -1.79 31.55
C GLU A 243 -16.60 -2.45 30.65
N THR A 244 -17.88 -2.18 30.92
CA THR A 244 -19.01 -2.52 30.07
C THR A 244 -19.28 -1.41 29.05
N PRO A 245 -20.08 -1.64 28.00
CA PRO A 245 -20.48 -0.59 27.06
C PRO A 245 -21.19 0.57 27.76
N LEU A 246 -21.95 0.29 28.82
CA LEU A 246 -22.61 1.31 29.64
C LEU A 246 -21.58 2.20 30.36
N ASN A 247 -20.53 1.61 30.94
CA ASN A 247 -19.46 2.38 31.58
C ASN A 247 -18.72 3.25 30.54
N ALA A 248 -18.51 2.71 29.34
CA ALA A 248 -17.92 3.44 28.22
C ALA A 248 -18.80 4.61 27.74
N ALA A 249 -20.14 4.46 27.77
CA ALA A 249 -21.06 5.57 27.49
C ALA A 249 -20.93 6.71 28.51
N CYS A 250 -20.84 6.38 29.80
CA CYS A 250 -20.68 7.38 30.85
C CYS A 250 -19.37 8.17 30.70
N SER A 251 -18.25 7.49 30.45
CA SER A 251 -16.96 8.17 30.25
C SER A 251 -16.90 8.99 28.95
N GLY A 252 -17.63 8.58 27.92
CA GLY A 252 -17.82 9.31 26.67
C GLY A 252 -18.70 10.56 26.82
N ALA A 253 -19.82 10.44 27.52
CA ALA A 253 -20.79 11.51 27.74
C ALA A 253 -20.19 12.66 28.58
N GLU A 254 -19.37 12.35 29.59
CA GLU A 254 -18.63 13.37 30.35
C GLU A 254 -17.71 14.19 29.44
N ARG A 255 -17.03 13.55 28.48
CA ARG A 255 -16.22 14.26 27.48
C ARG A 255 -17.07 15.08 26.51
N GLY A 256 -18.23 14.57 26.09
CA GLY A 256 -19.20 15.30 25.26
C GLY A 256 -19.72 16.57 25.94
N GLN A 257 -20.08 16.48 27.23
CA GLN A 257 -20.47 17.64 28.04
C GLN A 257 -19.31 18.63 28.23
N ILE A 258 -18.09 18.16 28.52
CA ILE A 258 -16.91 19.03 28.64
C ILE A 258 -16.60 19.75 27.30
N GLN A 259 -16.82 19.08 26.18
CA GLN A 259 -16.59 19.65 24.84
C GLN A 259 -17.68 20.65 24.44
N GLN A 260 -18.94 20.41 24.83
CA GLN A 260 -20.04 21.39 24.70
C GLN A 260 -19.83 22.60 25.61
N LEU A 261 -19.39 22.41 26.85
CA LEU A 261 -19.06 23.49 27.79
C LEU A 261 -17.88 24.35 27.31
N ARG A 262 -16.90 23.75 26.60
CA ARG A 262 -15.80 24.50 25.97
C ARG A 262 -16.21 25.33 24.75
N GLN A 263 -17.34 25.03 24.11
CA GLN A 263 -17.82 25.78 22.94
C GLN A 263 -18.77 26.92 23.30
N LEU A 264 -19.12 27.10 24.58
CA LEU A 264 -19.89 28.25 25.02
C LEU A 264 -18.99 29.50 24.98
N PRO A 265 -19.29 30.52 24.16
CA PRO A 265 -18.58 31.79 24.23
C PRO A 265 -18.83 32.38 25.63
N HIS A 266 -17.75 32.61 26.37
CA HIS A 266 -17.79 33.43 27.58
C HIS A 266 -18.36 34.80 27.20
N GLN A 267 -19.58 35.09 27.64
CA GLN A 267 -20.13 36.45 27.60
C GLN A 267 -19.49 37.31 28.68
#